data_AF-A0A250XGZ8-F1
#
_entry.id   AF-A0A250XGZ8-F1
#
_cell.length_a   1.000
_cell.length_b   1.000
_cell.length_c   1.000
_cell.angle_alpha   90.00
_cell.angle_beta   90.00
_cell.angle_gamma   90.00
#
_symmetry.space_group_name_H-M   'P 1'
#
loop_
_entity.id
_entity.type
_entity.pdbx_description
1 polymer ?
#
loop_
_entity_poly.entity_id
_entity_poly.type
_entity_poly.pdbx_seq_one_letter_code
_entity_poly.pdbx_strand_id
1 'polypeptide(L)'
;MHGSVHGGPWQDIPMQEVTAAAGQLLYADVVQNDRNKNSSVSGSHLLEFVITDRLGSWEKPSYGGNFVITGPGRYKVEGGAIQTVSGPAIMVVSDLDGTMVGDDVATAAFREFWVSTGAVRGGVLVYNTGRSLQSFEQLLKDKAHCMAAPDALISAVGTKVYQRQLLPGSSTKGGEWEEDAEWSKQLDEGWDVQAVREAGYKALSQVGKDAMHFRPPEEQNIHKVTCGVNVSVLDSVLACIKDSLATSSVKANVITSGHGEWRYLDLVPMKAGKLEALEYVRKLHNFPISSTVACGDSGNDILMLAGKNPAIVVGNAQPDLMQWVQEQQKQSVESRGNSNDVRRLFVASKPEALGILEGLKAHGFV
;
A
#
# COMPACT_ATOMS: atom_id res chain seq x y z
N MET A 1 2.99 6.45 28.47
CA MET A 1 4.19 5.93 29.15
C MET A 1 4.56 6.90 30.25
N HIS A 2 5.04 6.43 31.41
CA HIS A 2 5.59 7.29 32.46
C HIS A 2 7.05 6.89 32.64
N GLY A 3 7.99 7.82 32.48
CA GLY A 3 9.41 7.46 32.42
C GLY A 3 10.37 8.61 32.71
N SER A 4 11.62 8.24 32.97
CA SER A 4 12.77 9.11 33.19
C SER A 4 13.80 8.91 32.08
N VAL A 5 14.16 10.00 31.40
CA VAL A 5 15.20 10.02 30.36
C VAL A 5 16.52 10.46 31.00
N HIS A 6 17.58 9.67 30.85
CA HIS A 6 18.91 9.92 31.44
C HIS A 6 18.89 10.21 32.95
N GLY A 7 18.00 9.55 33.72
CA GLY A 7 17.88 9.77 35.16
C GLY A 7 17.30 11.14 35.55
N GLY A 8 16.67 11.86 34.60
CA GLY A 8 15.94 13.08 34.87
C GLY A 8 14.63 12.87 35.67
N PRO A 9 13.81 13.92 35.85
CA PRO A 9 12.52 13.77 36.50
C PRO A 9 11.61 12.82 35.71
N TRP A 10 10.83 12.03 36.44
CA TRP A 10 9.80 11.19 35.85
C TRP A 10 8.68 12.05 35.30
N GLN A 11 8.27 11.76 34.07
CA GLN A 11 7.24 12.51 33.36
C GLN A 11 6.39 11.60 32.50
N ASP A 12 5.17 12.06 32.23
CA ASP A 12 4.29 11.41 31.26
C ASP A 12 4.78 11.70 29.85
N ILE A 13 5.04 10.62 29.12
CA ILE A 13 5.36 10.65 27.69
C ILE A 13 4.10 10.16 26.96
N PRO A 14 3.45 11.03 26.16
CA PRO A 14 2.23 10.68 25.45
C PRO A 14 2.54 9.55 24.46
N MET A 15 1.61 8.61 24.37
CA MET A 15 1.65 7.54 23.38
C MET A 15 0.55 7.78 22.36
N GLN A 16 0.82 7.42 21.12
CA GLN A 16 -0.09 7.55 19.99
C GLN A 16 -0.39 6.18 19.41
N GLU A 17 -1.57 5.99 18.84
CA GLU A 17 -1.90 4.77 18.11
C GLU A 17 -1.05 4.64 16.84
N VAL A 18 -0.60 3.42 16.56
CA VAL A 18 0.04 3.09 15.28
C VAL A 18 -1.07 2.84 14.25
N THR A 19 -1.16 3.69 13.22
CA THR A 19 -2.18 3.62 12.16
C THR A 19 -2.26 2.23 11.54
N ALA A 20 -1.14 1.70 11.08
CA ALA A 20 -0.96 0.36 10.51
C ALA A 20 -1.43 -0.81 11.41
N ALA A 21 -1.65 -0.58 12.71
CA ALA A 21 -2.03 -1.61 13.68
C ALA A 21 -3.46 -1.45 14.23
N ALA A 22 -4.25 -0.51 13.70
CA ALA A 22 -5.68 -0.34 14.04
C ALA A 22 -5.96 -0.31 15.56
N GLY A 23 -5.18 0.47 16.32
CA GLY A 23 -5.31 0.61 17.76
C GLY A 23 -4.76 -0.56 18.59
N GLN A 24 -4.20 -1.60 17.95
CA GLN A 24 -3.55 -2.72 18.67
C GLN A 24 -2.15 -2.35 19.19
N LEU A 25 -1.54 -1.29 18.66
CA LEU A 25 -0.23 -0.81 19.08
C LEU A 25 -0.28 0.68 19.42
N LEU A 26 0.43 1.03 20.48
CA LEU A 26 0.74 2.39 20.85
C LEU A 26 2.25 2.60 20.68
N TYR A 27 2.67 3.78 20.24
CA TYR A 27 4.08 4.16 20.15
C TYR A 27 4.33 5.52 20.82
N ALA A 28 5.58 5.74 21.22
CA ALA A 28 6.04 7.04 21.70
C ALA A 28 7.44 7.31 21.16
N ASP A 29 7.62 8.45 20.53
CA ASP A 29 8.93 8.95 20.16
C ASP A 29 9.57 9.67 21.36
N VAL A 30 10.68 9.12 21.83
CA VAL A 30 11.45 9.70 22.93
C VAL A 30 12.66 10.42 22.36
N VAL A 31 12.56 11.74 22.23
CA VAL A 31 13.63 12.58 21.69
C VAL A 31 14.77 12.71 22.71
N GLN A 32 15.99 12.40 22.29
CA GLN A 32 17.18 12.66 23.08
C GLN A 32 17.53 14.15 23.00
N ASN A 33 17.41 14.87 24.12
CA ASN A 33 17.92 16.24 24.19
C ASN A 33 19.43 16.21 24.37
N ASP A 34 20.16 16.72 23.38
CA ASP A 34 21.63 16.73 23.28
C ASP A 34 22.35 17.58 24.37
N ARG A 35 21.60 18.13 25.34
CA ARG A 35 22.09 19.11 26.34
C ARG A 35 22.98 18.50 27.43
N ASN A 36 23.09 17.19 27.55
CA ASN A 36 23.87 16.51 28.60
C ASN A 36 25.00 15.61 28.04
N LYS A 37 25.72 16.05 27.00
CA LYS A 37 26.96 15.38 26.54
C LYS A 37 28.07 15.32 27.61
N ASN A 38 27.95 16.04 28.73
CA ASN A 38 28.95 16.09 29.81
C ASN A 38 28.62 15.26 31.05
N SER A 39 27.51 14.54 31.11
CA SER A 39 27.25 13.57 32.20
C SER A 39 27.50 12.15 31.70
N SER A 40 28.77 11.79 31.54
CA SER A 40 29.17 10.38 31.43
C SER A 40 28.98 9.70 32.79
N VAL A 41 27.73 9.50 33.20
CA VAL A 41 27.42 8.55 34.27
C VAL A 41 27.50 7.17 33.61
N SER A 42 28.69 6.60 33.63
CA SER A 42 28.91 5.19 33.30
C SER A 42 27.97 4.34 34.15
N GLY A 43 26.88 3.84 33.54
CA GLY A 43 25.89 2.99 34.20
C GLY A 43 24.44 3.51 34.23
N SER A 44 24.14 4.74 33.76
CA SER A 44 22.76 5.24 33.73
C SER A 44 22.00 4.77 32.49
N HIS A 45 20.80 4.21 32.68
CA HIS A 45 19.87 3.86 31.62
C HIS A 45 19.51 5.10 30.74
N LEU A 46 19.35 4.91 29.42
CA LEU A 46 18.89 5.97 28.51
C LEU A 46 17.45 6.36 28.87
N LEU A 47 16.59 5.35 29.05
CA LEU A 47 15.21 5.51 29.47
C LEU A 47 14.89 4.43 30.49
N GLU A 48 14.32 4.84 31.62
CA GLU A 48 13.66 3.96 32.58
C GLU A 48 12.17 4.31 32.59
N PHE A 49 11.27 3.33 32.49
CA PHE A 49 9.84 3.61 32.35
C PHE A 49 8.94 2.47 32.80
N VAL A 50 7.66 2.81 32.92
CA VAL A 50 6.53 1.89 33.13
C VAL A 50 5.39 2.29 32.21
N ILE A 51 4.53 1.35 31.87
CA ILE A 51 3.30 1.63 31.12
C ILE A 51 2.15 1.71 32.13
N THR A 52 1.28 2.71 31.98
CA THR A 52 0.14 2.93 32.88
C THR A 52 -1.12 3.25 32.09
N ASP A 53 -2.25 2.77 32.60
CA ASP A 53 -3.60 3.08 32.11
C ASP A 53 -4.12 4.44 32.61
N ARG A 54 -3.36 5.13 33.48
CA ARG A 54 -3.76 6.35 34.21
C ARG A 54 -4.95 6.18 35.17
N LEU A 55 -5.45 4.97 35.34
CA LEU A 55 -6.52 4.61 36.27
C LEU A 55 -5.99 3.86 37.51
N GLY A 56 -4.67 3.64 37.59
CA GLY A 56 -3.99 3.08 38.75
C GLY A 56 -3.24 1.77 38.46
N SER A 57 -3.37 1.23 37.25
CA SER A 57 -2.65 0.03 36.83
C SER A 57 -1.29 0.40 36.23
N TRP A 58 -0.30 -0.45 36.49
CA TRP A 58 1.05 -0.32 35.97
C TRP A 58 1.49 -1.65 35.39
N GLU A 59 1.83 -1.66 34.10
CA GLU A 59 2.57 -2.77 33.51
C GLU A 59 4.07 -2.55 33.78
N LYS A 60 4.68 -3.58 34.35
CA LYS A 60 6.09 -3.64 34.73
C LYS A 60 6.71 -4.89 34.09
N PRO A 61 8.05 -4.96 34.01
CA PRO A 61 8.69 -6.16 33.52
C PRO A 61 8.35 -7.38 34.38
N SER A 62 8.21 -8.54 33.75
CA SER A 62 7.90 -9.80 34.44
C SER A 62 9.01 -10.23 35.43
N TYR A 63 10.23 -9.73 35.25
CA TYR A 63 11.37 -9.93 36.13
C TYR A 63 11.45 -8.91 37.30
N GLY A 64 10.50 -7.98 37.41
CA GLY A 64 10.47 -6.93 38.43
C GLY A 64 11.23 -5.65 38.05
N GLY A 65 10.98 -4.56 38.79
CA GLY A 65 11.57 -3.25 38.52
C GLY A 65 10.80 -2.43 37.47
N ASN A 66 11.54 -1.67 36.67
CA ASN A 66 11.04 -0.82 35.58
C ASN A 66 11.63 -1.29 34.24
N PHE A 67 10.96 -0.99 33.13
CA PHE A 67 11.55 -1.21 31.82
C PHE A 67 12.75 -0.30 31.62
N VAL A 68 13.78 -0.83 30.97
CA VAL A 68 15.05 -0.14 30.77
C VAL A 68 15.46 -0.22 29.31
N ILE A 69 15.81 0.93 28.74
CA ILE A 69 16.49 1.06 27.44
C ILE A 69 17.87 1.65 27.70
N THR A 70 18.91 1.03 27.14
CA THR A 70 20.31 1.42 27.35
C THR A 70 20.91 2.22 26.20
N GLY A 71 20.26 2.27 25.04
CA GLY A 71 20.75 3.01 23.88
C GLY A 71 19.62 3.40 22.92
N PRO A 72 19.90 4.32 21.96
CA PRO A 72 18.92 4.70 20.95
C PRO A 72 18.55 3.51 20.07
N GLY A 73 17.28 3.44 19.70
CA GLY A 73 16.77 2.37 18.86
C GLY A 73 15.26 2.29 18.93
N ARG A 74 14.72 1.24 18.31
CA ARG A 74 13.30 0.94 18.37
C ARG A 74 13.09 -0.28 19.25
N TYR A 75 12.08 -0.22 20.10
CA TYR A 75 11.80 -1.25 21.10
C TYR A 75 10.32 -1.62 21.08
N LYS A 76 10.02 -2.90 21.27
CA LYS A 76 8.67 -3.41 21.46
C LYS A 76 8.52 -3.85 22.92
N VAL A 77 7.43 -3.43 23.56
CA VAL A 77 7.01 -3.94 24.87
C VAL A 77 5.74 -4.74 24.69
N GLU A 78 5.72 -5.97 25.19
CA GLU A 78 4.58 -6.87 25.12
C GLU A 78 4.64 -7.90 26.25
N GLY A 79 3.55 -8.06 27.00
CA GLY A 79 3.44 -9.09 28.04
C GLY A 79 4.50 -8.98 29.14
N GLY A 80 4.89 -7.75 29.52
CA GLY A 80 5.95 -7.55 30.50
C GLY A 80 7.38 -7.83 29.99
N ALA A 81 7.58 -8.04 28.69
CA ALA A 81 8.90 -8.17 28.07
C ALA A 81 9.21 -6.94 27.20
N ILE A 82 10.49 -6.57 27.14
CA ILE A 82 11.00 -5.55 26.21
C ILE A 82 12.02 -6.17 25.27
N GLN A 83 11.90 -5.88 23.97
CA GLN A 83 12.78 -6.42 22.94
C GLN A 83 13.22 -5.32 21.98
N THR A 84 14.47 -5.39 21.53
CA THR A 84 14.95 -4.48 20.48
C THR A 84 14.36 -4.90 19.14
N VAL A 85 13.85 -3.94 18.38
CA VAL A 85 13.32 -4.16 17.04
C VAL A 85 14.44 -3.90 16.03
N SER A 86 14.83 -4.94 15.31
CA SER A 86 15.84 -4.88 14.25
C SER A 86 15.23 -5.04 12.86
N GLY A 87 15.94 -4.57 11.84
CA GLY A 87 15.56 -4.68 10.43
C GLY A 87 15.05 -3.36 9.83
N PRO A 88 15.06 -3.22 8.50
CA PRO A 88 14.62 -2.00 7.85
C PRO A 88 13.09 -1.84 7.93
N ALA A 89 12.62 -0.59 7.93
CA ALA A 89 11.23 -0.29 7.64
C ALA A 89 10.92 -0.68 6.19
N ILE A 90 9.69 -1.13 5.93
CA ILE A 90 9.26 -1.56 4.60
C ILE A 90 7.94 -0.90 4.21
N MET A 91 7.82 -0.47 2.97
CA MET A 91 6.54 -0.10 2.39
C MET A 91 6.04 -1.26 1.54
N VAL A 92 4.89 -1.82 1.88
CA VAL A 92 4.23 -2.87 1.08
C VAL A 92 3.07 -2.23 0.34
N VAL A 93 3.14 -2.23 -0.99
CA VAL A 93 2.10 -1.72 -1.87
C VAL A 93 1.50 -2.90 -2.61
N SER A 94 0.29 -3.28 -2.23
CA SER A 94 -0.32 -4.53 -2.71
C SER A 94 -1.63 -4.25 -3.44
N ASP A 95 -1.87 -4.94 -4.55
CA ASP A 95 -3.24 -5.16 -4.99
C ASP A 95 -4.04 -5.91 -3.90
N LEU A 96 -5.38 -5.84 -4.00
CA LEU A 96 -6.29 -6.48 -3.06
C LEU A 96 -6.78 -7.84 -3.57
N ASP A 97 -7.59 -7.84 -4.62
CA ASP A 97 -8.42 -8.99 -5.00
C ASP A 97 -7.59 -10.04 -5.73
N GLY A 98 -7.39 -11.21 -5.13
CA GLY A 98 -6.50 -12.23 -5.67
C GLY A 98 -5.03 -12.02 -5.31
N THR A 99 -4.71 -10.95 -4.58
CA THR A 99 -3.35 -10.66 -4.10
C THR A 99 -3.27 -10.61 -2.57
N MET A 100 -3.83 -9.59 -1.91
CA MET A 100 -3.87 -9.52 -0.44
C MET A 100 -5.07 -10.28 0.13
N VAL A 101 -6.18 -10.34 -0.61
CA VAL A 101 -7.48 -10.83 -0.17
C VAL A 101 -7.98 -11.91 -1.13
N GLY A 102 -8.44 -13.02 -0.56
CA GLY A 102 -9.08 -14.14 -1.23
C GLY A 102 -9.35 -15.23 -0.20
N ASP A 103 -8.28 -15.80 0.33
CA ASP A 103 -8.20 -16.72 1.45
C ASP A 103 -7.96 -15.97 2.76
N ASP A 104 -8.90 -16.14 3.70
CA ASP A 104 -8.86 -15.43 4.98
C ASP A 104 -7.70 -15.89 5.87
N VAL A 105 -7.24 -17.14 5.73
CA VAL A 105 -6.12 -17.67 6.52
C VAL A 105 -4.81 -17.04 6.07
N ALA A 106 -4.59 -16.94 4.75
CA ALA A 106 -3.46 -16.24 4.15
C ALA A 106 -3.45 -14.77 4.53
N THR A 107 -4.60 -14.09 4.42
CA THR A 107 -4.77 -12.69 4.78
C THR A 107 -4.43 -12.47 6.26
N ALA A 108 -4.94 -13.33 7.15
CA ALA A 108 -4.66 -13.28 8.59
C ALA A 108 -3.18 -13.51 8.91
N ALA A 109 -2.51 -14.42 8.21
CA ALA A 109 -1.07 -14.66 8.37
C ALA A 109 -0.24 -13.41 8.00
N PHE A 110 -0.61 -12.72 6.90
CA PHE A 110 0.02 -11.45 6.57
C PHE A 110 -0.24 -10.40 7.64
N ARG A 111 -1.48 -10.28 8.13
CA ARG A 111 -1.82 -9.35 9.20
C ARG A 111 -1.02 -9.61 10.47
N GLU A 112 -0.85 -10.86 10.87
CA GLU A 112 -0.04 -11.22 12.04
C GLU A 112 1.41 -10.77 11.89
N PHE A 113 2.03 -11.04 10.73
CA PHE A 113 3.36 -10.52 10.42
C PHE A 113 3.39 -8.98 10.43
N TRP A 114 2.41 -8.34 9.81
CA TRP A 114 2.38 -6.89 9.68
C TRP A 114 2.28 -6.21 11.04
N VAL A 115 1.34 -6.64 11.89
CA VAL A 115 1.14 -6.07 13.23
C VAL A 115 2.32 -6.39 14.14
N SER A 116 2.87 -7.60 14.10
CA SER A 116 3.97 -7.99 15.00
C SER A 116 5.33 -7.39 14.60
N THR A 117 5.55 -7.17 13.30
CA THR A 117 6.88 -6.89 12.74
C THR A 117 6.89 -5.70 11.80
N GLY A 118 6.04 -5.69 10.76
CA GLY A 118 6.05 -4.66 9.71
C GLY A 118 5.79 -3.26 10.25
N ALA A 119 4.62 -3.06 10.87
CA ALA A 119 4.22 -1.81 11.52
C ALA A 119 5.19 -1.44 12.65
N VAL A 120 5.62 -2.42 13.44
CA VAL A 120 6.58 -2.22 14.53
C VAL A 120 7.91 -1.68 14.01
N ARG A 121 8.41 -2.12 12.85
CA ARG A 121 9.63 -1.57 12.20
C ARG A 121 9.43 -0.20 11.55
N GLY A 122 8.20 0.32 11.55
CA GLY A 122 7.85 1.61 10.96
C GLY A 122 7.52 1.48 9.49
N GLY A 123 7.06 0.30 9.08
CA GLY A 123 6.58 0.06 7.74
C GLY A 123 5.28 0.80 7.45
N VAL A 124 5.00 0.92 6.16
CA VAL A 124 3.80 1.57 5.61
C VAL A 124 3.07 0.57 4.72
N LEU A 125 1.81 0.30 5.01
CA LEU A 125 0.95 -0.57 4.20
C LEU A 125 0.08 0.27 3.29
N VAL A 126 0.14 -0.02 2.00
CA VAL A 126 -0.66 0.65 0.97
C VAL A 126 -1.43 -0.40 0.19
N TYR A 127 -2.74 -0.21 0.07
CA TYR A 127 -3.54 -0.99 -0.87
C TYR A 127 -3.72 -0.24 -2.17
N ASN A 128 -3.47 -0.90 -3.30
CA ASN A 128 -3.50 -0.33 -4.65
C ASN A 128 -4.46 -1.10 -5.55
N THR A 129 -5.72 -0.69 -5.53
CA THR A 129 -6.86 -1.47 -6.04
C THR A 129 -7.66 -0.73 -7.11
N GLY A 130 -8.37 -1.51 -7.93
CA GLY A 130 -9.39 -0.99 -8.83
C GLY A 130 -10.69 -0.58 -8.14
N ARG A 131 -10.91 -0.99 -6.88
CA ARG A 131 -12.12 -0.67 -6.10
C ARG A 131 -12.28 0.84 -5.89
N SER A 132 -13.53 1.29 -5.74
CA SER A 132 -13.84 2.62 -5.20
C SER A 132 -13.57 2.66 -3.69
N LEU A 133 -13.47 3.86 -3.10
CA LEU A 133 -13.35 4.03 -1.65
C LEU A 133 -14.48 3.29 -0.91
N GLN A 134 -15.72 3.49 -1.32
CA GLN A 134 -16.89 2.86 -0.69
C GLN A 134 -16.81 1.32 -0.73
N SER A 135 -16.42 0.75 -1.87
CA SER A 135 -16.25 -0.71 -2.02
C SER A 135 -15.12 -1.23 -1.14
N PHE A 136 -14.02 -0.49 -1.06
CA PHE A 136 -12.89 -0.83 -0.20
C PHE A 136 -13.26 -0.75 1.30
N GLU A 137 -13.96 0.29 1.74
CA GLU A 137 -14.41 0.42 3.13
C GLU A 137 -15.34 -0.72 3.54
N GLN A 138 -16.23 -1.14 2.65
CA GLN A 138 -17.08 -2.30 2.90
C GLN A 138 -16.24 -3.57 3.03
N LEU A 139 -15.28 -3.79 2.13
CA LEU A 139 -14.36 -4.93 2.22
C LEU A 139 -13.58 -4.92 3.55
N LEU A 140 -13.06 -3.76 3.96
CA LEU A 140 -12.32 -3.61 5.21
C LEU A 140 -13.20 -3.91 6.43
N LYS A 141 -14.49 -3.56 6.40
CA LYS A 141 -15.46 -3.93 7.45
C LYS A 141 -15.73 -5.44 7.45
N ASP A 142 -15.99 -6.02 6.29
CA ASP A 142 -16.33 -7.45 6.14
C ASP A 142 -15.14 -8.37 6.48
N LYS A 143 -13.92 -7.89 6.25
CA LYS A 143 -12.66 -8.61 6.51
C LYS A 143 -11.93 -8.11 7.76
N ALA A 144 -12.61 -7.40 8.66
CA ALA A 144 -11.99 -6.84 9.86
C ALA A 144 -11.36 -7.88 10.82
N HIS A 145 -11.73 -9.16 10.69
CA HIS A 145 -11.14 -10.26 11.46
C HIS A 145 -9.75 -10.68 10.94
N CYS A 146 -9.47 -10.53 9.66
CA CYS A 146 -8.24 -11.05 9.03
C CYS A 146 -7.37 -9.98 8.38
N MET A 147 -7.93 -8.86 7.91
CA MET A 147 -7.20 -7.87 7.13
C MET A 147 -6.48 -6.84 8.01
N ALA A 148 -5.22 -6.55 7.67
CA ALA A 148 -4.49 -5.43 8.26
C ALA A 148 -5.08 -4.12 7.73
N ALA A 149 -5.16 -3.11 8.59
CA ALA A 149 -5.63 -1.81 8.15
C ALA A 149 -4.44 -1.03 7.52
N PRO A 150 -4.58 -0.51 6.28
CA PRO A 150 -3.48 0.17 5.62
C PRO A 150 -3.33 1.61 6.11
N ASP A 151 -2.16 2.18 5.86
CA ASP A 151 -1.83 3.59 6.13
C ASP A 151 -2.32 4.50 5.00
N ALA A 152 -2.31 4.00 3.75
CA ALA A 152 -2.81 4.70 2.58
C ALA A 152 -3.59 3.77 1.65
N LEU A 153 -4.50 4.36 0.87
CA LEU A 153 -5.26 3.67 -0.16
C LEU A 153 -5.05 4.38 -1.50
N ILE A 154 -4.60 3.62 -2.49
CA ILE A 154 -4.68 3.98 -3.89
C ILE A 154 -5.91 3.24 -4.45
N SER A 155 -6.93 3.99 -4.88
CA SER A 155 -8.20 3.43 -5.35
C SER A 155 -8.48 3.81 -6.79
N ALA A 156 -9.52 3.18 -7.37
CA ALA A 156 -9.99 3.46 -8.73
C ALA A 156 -8.84 3.47 -9.76
N VAL A 157 -7.95 2.46 -9.65
CA VAL A 157 -6.81 2.22 -10.56
C VAL A 157 -5.82 3.41 -10.59
N GLY A 158 -5.56 3.99 -9.42
CA GLY A 158 -4.59 5.08 -9.29
C GLY A 158 -5.16 6.47 -9.56
N THR A 159 -6.46 6.63 -9.75
CA THR A 159 -7.08 7.95 -9.94
C THR A 159 -7.38 8.66 -8.63
N LYS A 160 -7.30 7.95 -7.50
CA LYS A 160 -7.51 8.50 -6.16
C LYS A 160 -6.47 7.96 -5.19
N VAL A 161 -5.99 8.84 -4.32
CA VAL A 161 -5.07 8.53 -3.22
C VAL A 161 -5.72 9.04 -1.94
N TYR A 162 -5.77 8.21 -0.92
CA TYR A 162 -6.30 8.56 0.39
C TYR A 162 -5.28 8.24 1.49
N GLN A 163 -5.16 9.15 2.45
CA GLN A 163 -4.44 8.94 3.70
C GLN A 163 -5.42 8.55 4.79
N ARG A 164 -5.02 7.61 5.65
CA ARG A 164 -5.86 7.23 6.79
C ARG A 164 -5.62 8.16 7.96
N GLN A 165 -6.66 8.83 8.44
CA GLN A 165 -6.61 9.61 9.67
C GLN A 165 -7.08 8.79 10.87
N LEU A 166 -6.38 8.93 12.00
CA LEU A 166 -6.82 8.43 13.30
C LEU A 166 -7.48 9.58 14.07
N LEU A 167 -8.80 9.52 14.25
CA LEU A 167 -9.52 10.50 15.05
C LEU A 167 -9.41 10.19 16.56
N PRO A 168 -9.07 11.18 17.42
CA PRO A 168 -9.07 10.98 18.86
C PRO A 168 -10.46 10.55 19.37
N GLY A 169 -10.53 9.41 20.06
CA GLY A 169 -11.77 8.93 20.68
C GLY A 169 -12.73 8.19 19.74
N SER A 170 -12.36 7.97 18.48
CA SER A 170 -13.13 7.09 17.61
C SER A 170 -12.83 5.62 17.93
N SER A 171 -13.77 4.93 18.57
CA SER A 171 -13.73 3.47 18.74
C SER A 171 -14.04 2.72 17.45
N THR A 172 -14.26 3.41 16.33
CA THR A 172 -14.41 2.73 15.04
C THR A 172 -13.03 2.32 14.56
N LYS A 173 -12.83 1.01 14.45
CA LYS A 173 -11.72 0.40 13.72
C LYS A 173 -11.61 0.86 12.25
N GLY A 174 -12.50 1.74 11.75
CA GLY A 174 -12.35 2.52 10.53
C GLY A 174 -11.86 3.93 10.86
N GLY A 175 -10.69 4.30 10.32
CA GLY A 175 -10.26 5.70 10.29
C GLY A 175 -11.03 6.44 9.19
N GLU A 176 -11.07 7.76 9.25
CA GLU A 176 -11.57 8.56 8.12
C GLU A 176 -10.50 8.59 7.01
N TRP A 177 -10.96 8.51 5.77
CA TRP A 177 -10.11 8.57 4.59
C TRP A 177 -10.09 10.00 4.06
N GLU A 178 -8.93 10.64 4.12
CA GLU A 178 -8.72 11.96 3.54
C GLU A 178 -8.17 11.82 2.13
N GLU A 179 -8.89 12.35 1.13
CA GLU A 179 -8.41 12.37 -0.25
C GLU A 179 -7.23 13.35 -0.40
N ASP A 180 -6.16 12.91 -1.04
CA ASP A 180 -5.01 13.75 -1.33
C ASP A 180 -5.34 14.73 -2.48
N ALA A 181 -5.54 15.99 -2.12
CA ALA A 181 -5.88 17.06 -3.04
C ALA A 181 -4.75 17.39 -4.04
N GLU A 182 -3.48 17.23 -3.65
CA GLU A 182 -2.34 17.51 -4.52
C GLU A 182 -2.16 16.42 -5.57
N TRP A 183 -2.45 15.16 -5.24
CA TRP A 183 -2.56 14.08 -6.23
C TRP A 183 -3.68 14.37 -7.23
N SER A 184 -4.88 14.68 -6.74
CA SER A 184 -6.07 14.99 -7.56
C SER A 184 -5.79 16.13 -8.56
N LYS A 185 -5.13 17.19 -8.09
CA LYS A 185 -4.73 18.34 -8.94
C LYS A 185 -3.68 17.98 -9.99
N GLN A 186 -2.74 17.08 -9.69
CA GLN A 186 -1.75 16.64 -10.68
C GLN A 186 -2.39 15.90 -11.86
N LEU A 187 -3.51 15.22 -11.61
CA LEU A 187 -4.27 14.49 -12.61
C LEU A 187 -5.04 15.40 -13.58
N ASP A 188 -5.27 16.66 -13.24
CA ASP A 188 -5.93 17.63 -14.11
C ASP A 188 -5.06 18.04 -15.31
N GLU A 189 -3.74 17.84 -15.24
CA GLU A 189 -2.83 18.31 -16.29
C GLU A 189 -3.02 17.58 -17.63
N GLY A 190 -3.66 18.27 -18.57
CA GLY A 190 -3.95 17.73 -19.90
C GLY A 190 -5.12 16.76 -19.91
N TRP A 191 -5.90 16.69 -18.83
CA TRP A 191 -7.09 15.88 -18.72
C TRP A 191 -8.37 16.69 -19.00
N ASP A 192 -9.27 16.11 -19.77
CA ASP A 192 -10.62 16.64 -19.99
C ASP A 192 -11.60 15.47 -19.97
N VAL A 193 -12.30 15.31 -18.85
CA VAL A 193 -13.26 14.22 -18.65
C VAL A 193 -14.43 14.27 -19.65
N GLN A 194 -14.81 15.47 -20.12
CA GLN A 194 -15.91 15.61 -21.05
C GLN A 194 -15.50 15.13 -22.44
N ALA A 195 -14.32 15.53 -22.91
CA ALA A 195 -13.75 15.02 -24.16
C ALA A 195 -13.53 13.50 -24.13
N VAL A 196 -13.15 12.94 -22.97
CA VAL A 196 -12.99 11.48 -22.79
C VAL A 196 -14.34 10.77 -22.86
N ARG A 197 -15.39 11.32 -22.22
CA ARG A 197 -16.75 10.78 -22.34
C ARG A 197 -17.24 10.82 -23.78
N GLU A 198 -16.99 11.90 -24.50
CA GLU A 198 -17.34 12.03 -25.92
C GLU A 198 -16.62 10.99 -26.78
N ALA A 199 -15.34 10.72 -26.52
CA ALA A 199 -14.61 9.62 -27.17
C ALA A 199 -15.27 8.26 -26.89
N GLY A 200 -15.69 8.01 -25.64
CA GLY A 200 -16.44 6.81 -25.26
C GLY A 200 -17.80 6.70 -25.96
N TYR A 201 -18.56 7.79 -26.05
CA TYR A 201 -19.84 7.82 -26.78
C TYR A 201 -19.66 7.58 -28.27
N LYS A 202 -18.62 8.14 -28.88
CA LYS A 202 -18.30 7.92 -30.29
C LYS A 202 -17.99 6.44 -30.53
N ALA A 203 -17.12 5.83 -29.72
CA ALA A 203 -16.83 4.40 -29.83
C ALA A 203 -18.09 3.54 -29.62
N LEU A 204 -18.91 3.86 -28.62
CA LEU A 204 -20.19 3.18 -28.37
C LEU A 204 -21.14 3.28 -29.57
N SER A 205 -21.23 4.45 -30.22
CA SER A 205 -22.07 4.65 -31.41
C SER A 205 -21.60 3.82 -32.61
N GLN A 206 -20.30 3.55 -32.70
CA GLN A 206 -19.69 2.79 -33.80
C GLN A 206 -19.92 1.28 -33.66
N VAL A 207 -19.86 0.74 -32.44
CA VAL A 207 -19.94 -0.72 -32.22
C VAL A 207 -21.30 -1.19 -31.69
N GLY A 208 -22.11 -0.28 -31.18
CA GLY A 208 -23.43 -0.57 -30.61
C GLY A 208 -23.40 -1.05 -29.16
N LYS A 209 -24.55 -0.92 -28.49
CA LYS A 209 -24.73 -1.22 -27.06
C LYS A 209 -24.57 -2.70 -26.67
N ASP A 210 -24.68 -3.59 -27.65
CA ASP A 210 -24.55 -5.04 -27.42
C ASP A 210 -23.07 -5.46 -27.31
N ALA A 211 -22.15 -4.63 -27.79
CA ALA A 211 -20.70 -4.89 -27.80
C ALA A 211 -19.90 -3.93 -26.89
N MET A 212 -20.50 -2.82 -26.46
CA MET A 212 -19.88 -1.86 -25.55
C MET A 212 -20.94 -1.20 -24.66
N HIS A 213 -20.58 -0.86 -23.42
CA HIS A 213 -21.42 -0.04 -22.55
C HIS A 213 -20.58 0.78 -21.57
N PHE A 214 -21.09 1.91 -21.09
CA PHE A 214 -20.51 2.56 -19.92
C PHE A 214 -20.79 1.73 -18.66
N ARG A 215 -19.82 1.69 -17.75
CA ARG A 215 -20.01 1.10 -16.43
C ARG A 215 -20.91 1.98 -15.55
N PRO A 216 -21.55 1.43 -14.51
CA PRO A 216 -22.41 2.18 -13.60
C PRO A 216 -21.75 3.45 -13.01
N PRO A 217 -22.52 4.48 -12.64
CA PRO A 217 -22.00 5.76 -12.15
C PRO A 217 -21.01 5.67 -10.98
N GLU A 218 -21.15 4.67 -10.12
CA GLU A 218 -20.29 4.40 -8.97
C GLU A 218 -18.86 3.93 -9.34
N GLU A 219 -18.66 3.49 -10.58
CA GLU A 219 -17.34 3.13 -11.14
C GLU A 219 -16.70 4.30 -11.94
N GLN A 220 -17.39 5.44 -12.01
CA GLN A 220 -16.95 6.66 -12.68
C GLN A 220 -16.46 7.68 -11.66
N ASN A 221 -15.50 8.52 -12.03
CA ASN A 221 -15.14 9.71 -11.25
C ASN A 221 -14.63 10.83 -12.16
N ILE A 222 -14.25 11.98 -11.60
CA ILE A 222 -13.79 13.14 -12.39
C ILE A 222 -12.50 12.88 -13.19
N HIS A 223 -11.70 11.90 -12.79
CA HIS A 223 -10.45 11.46 -13.42
C HIS A 223 -10.53 10.04 -13.98
N LYS A 224 -11.74 9.48 -14.12
CA LYS A 224 -11.93 8.10 -14.58
C LYS A 224 -13.23 7.93 -15.34
N VAL A 225 -13.11 7.44 -16.57
CA VAL A 225 -14.26 6.96 -17.35
C VAL A 225 -14.09 5.47 -17.64
N THR A 226 -15.05 4.65 -17.20
CA THR A 226 -14.96 3.19 -17.32
C THR A 226 -16.01 2.64 -18.28
N CYS A 227 -15.58 1.78 -19.21
CA CYS A 227 -16.45 1.08 -20.16
C CYS A 227 -16.27 -0.44 -20.09
N GLY A 228 -17.34 -1.20 -20.29
CA GLY A 228 -17.27 -2.62 -20.63
C GLY A 228 -17.27 -2.79 -22.15
N VAL A 229 -16.34 -3.58 -22.68
CA VAL A 229 -16.17 -3.80 -24.13
C VAL A 229 -16.00 -5.29 -24.42
N ASN A 230 -16.76 -5.82 -25.37
CA ASN A 230 -16.62 -7.18 -25.82
C ASN A 230 -15.29 -7.35 -26.59
N VAL A 231 -14.57 -8.45 -26.34
CA VAL A 231 -13.26 -8.73 -26.94
C VAL A 231 -13.28 -8.72 -28.47
N SER A 232 -14.42 -9.07 -29.10
CA SER A 232 -14.56 -9.08 -30.56
C SER A 232 -14.44 -7.70 -31.22
N VAL A 233 -14.68 -6.61 -30.47
CA VAL A 233 -14.60 -5.23 -30.97
C VAL A 233 -13.55 -4.39 -30.27
N LEU A 234 -12.77 -4.98 -29.35
CA LEU A 234 -11.86 -4.28 -28.45
C LEU A 234 -10.84 -3.41 -29.20
N ASP A 235 -10.17 -3.95 -30.22
CA ASP A 235 -9.15 -3.21 -30.96
C ASP A 235 -9.73 -2.00 -31.72
N SER A 236 -10.93 -2.14 -32.27
CA SER A 236 -11.65 -1.06 -32.95
C SER A 236 -12.05 0.05 -31.97
N VAL A 237 -12.55 -0.32 -30.79
CA VAL A 237 -12.90 0.62 -29.73
C VAL A 237 -11.65 1.36 -29.23
N LEU A 238 -10.55 0.65 -28.97
CA LEU A 238 -9.30 1.24 -28.53
C LEU A 238 -8.73 2.22 -29.56
N ALA A 239 -8.75 1.87 -30.85
CA ALA A 239 -8.32 2.76 -31.93
C ALA A 239 -9.18 4.03 -31.98
N CYS A 240 -10.51 3.88 -31.98
CA CYS A 240 -11.45 5.00 -32.02
C CYS A 240 -11.28 5.96 -30.82
N ILE A 241 -11.11 5.41 -29.63
CA ILE A 241 -10.85 6.18 -28.41
C ILE A 241 -9.51 6.93 -28.53
N LYS A 242 -8.42 6.24 -28.89
CA LYS A 242 -7.08 6.85 -29.02
C LYS A 242 -7.07 7.99 -30.02
N ASP A 243 -7.67 7.80 -31.19
CA ASP A 243 -7.77 8.83 -32.24
C ASP A 243 -8.56 10.05 -31.76
N SER A 244 -9.65 9.83 -31.03
CA SER A 244 -10.50 10.90 -30.51
C SER A 244 -9.79 11.69 -29.41
N LEU A 245 -9.10 11.01 -28.50
CA LEU A 245 -8.30 11.65 -27.46
C LEU A 245 -7.14 12.47 -28.05
N ALA A 246 -6.46 11.92 -29.07
CA ALA A 246 -5.39 12.62 -29.78
C ALA A 246 -5.90 13.88 -30.49
N THR A 247 -7.06 13.80 -31.14
CA THR A 247 -7.70 14.95 -31.82
C THR A 247 -8.04 16.06 -30.83
N SER A 248 -8.50 15.70 -29.63
CA SER A 248 -8.82 16.65 -28.56
C SER A 248 -7.61 17.05 -27.70
N SER A 249 -6.39 16.61 -28.05
CA SER A 249 -5.16 16.86 -27.29
C SER A 249 -5.23 16.44 -25.81
N VAL A 250 -6.07 15.45 -25.49
CA VAL A 250 -6.21 14.92 -24.14
C VAL A 250 -5.09 13.93 -23.85
N LYS A 251 -4.37 14.17 -22.76
CA LYS A 251 -3.33 13.26 -22.24
C LYS A 251 -3.98 12.22 -21.35
N ALA A 252 -4.38 11.10 -21.95
CA ALA A 252 -5.02 9.99 -21.24
C ALA A 252 -4.32 8.67 -21.54
N ASN A 253 -4.42 7.75 -20.58
CA ASN A 253 -4.05 6.36 -20.70
C ASN A 253 -5.31 5.49 -20.70
N VAL A 254 -5.22 4.30 -21.30
CA VAL A 254 -6.30 3.30 -21.29
C VAL A 254 -5.78 2.06 -20.60
N ILE A 255 -6.32 1.77 -19.42
CA ILE A 255 -5.97 0.57 -18.65
C ILE A 255 -7.03 -0.48 -18.94
N THR A 256 -6.59 -1.64 -19.43
CA THR A 256 -7.47 -2.76 -19.76
C THR A 256 -7.40 -3.80 -18.65
N SER A 257 -8.54 -4.27 -18.18
CA SER A 257 -8.63 -5.35 -17.18
C SER A 257 -9.78 -6.32 -17.48
N GLY A 258 -9.88 -7.40 -16.71
CA GLY A 258 -10.90 -8.43 -16.85
C GLY A 258 -10.50 -9.61 -17.74
N HIS A 259 -11.34 -10.64 -17.74
CA HIS A 259 -11.12 -11.92 -18.43
C HIS A 259 -12.38 -12.38 -19.18
N GLY A 260 -12.26 -13.42 -20.00
CA GLY A 260 -13.38 -13.97 -20.77
C GLY A 260 -13.73 -13.12 -21.99
N GLU A 261 -15.04 -12.97 -22.28
CA GLU A 261 -15.54 -12.28 -23.48
C GLU A 261 -15.63 -10.76 -23.35
N TRP A 262 -15.51 -10.23 -22.14
CA TRP A 262 -15.57 -8.79 -21.88
C TRP A 262 -14.27 -8.30 -21.26
N ARG A 263 -13.93 -7.03 -21.53
CA ARG A 263 -12.85 -6.29 -20.88
C ARG A 263 -13.40 -5.00 -20.31
N TYR A 264 -12.81 -4.54 -19.22
CA TYR A 264 -13.04 -3.21 -18.69
C TYR A 264 -11.94 -2.29 -19.20
N LEU A 265 -12.34 -1.15 -19.76
CA LEU A 265 -11.45 -0.08 -20.17
C LEU A 265 -11.60 1.08 -19.20
N ASP A 266 -10.57 1.31 -18.40
CA ASP A 266 -10.46 2.48 -17.52
C ASP A 266 -9.69 3.56 -18.28
N LEU A 267 -10.39 4.60 -18.70
CA LEU A 267 -9.84 5.81 -19.32
C LEU A 267 -9.46 6.78 -18.21
N VAL A 268 -8.17 7.05 -18.08
CA VAL A 268 -7.62 7.82 -16.95
C VAL A 268 -6.61 8.85 -17.47
N PRO A 269 -6.30 9.92 -16.71
CA PRO A 269 -5.21 10.84 -17.03
C PRO A 269 -3.90 10.09 -17.30
N MET A 270 -3.05 10.63 -18.18
CA MET A 270 -1.75 10.02 -18.51
C MET A 270 -0.84 9.86 -17.28
N LYS A 271 -1.02 10.68 -16.25
CA LYS A 271 -0.30 10.61 -14.98
C LYS A 271 -0.95 9.69 -13.93
N ALA A 272 -2.14 9.17 -14.21
CA ALA A 272 -2.80 8.19 -13.34
C ALA A 272 -2.35 6.78 -13.70
N GLY A 273 -2.59 5.86 -12.77
CA GLY A 273 -2.21 4.46 -12.90
C GLY A 273 -1.62 3.94 -11.60
N LYS A 274 -1.58 2.61 -11.46
CA LYS A 274 -1.08 1.97 -10.25
C LYS A 274 0.39 2.31 -9.96
N LEU A 275 1.23 2.44 -10.99
CA LEU A 275 2.65 2.75 -10.83
C LEU A 275 2.87 4.21 -10.40
N GLU A 276 2.21 5.15 -11.07
CA GLU A 276 2.37 6.58 -10.83
C GLU A 276 1.88 6.95 -9.44
N ALA A 277 0.72 6.41 -9.04
CA ALA A 277 0.18 6.59 -7.69
C ALA A 277 1.08 5.92 -6.63
N LEU A 278 1.63 4.73 -6.90
CA LEU A 278 2.62 4.11 -6.02
C LEU A 278 3.83 5.02 -5.80
N GLU A 279 4.41 5.56 -6.88
CA GLU A 279 5.58 6.43 -6.80
C GLU A 279 5.28 7.75 -6.07
N TYR A 280 4.06 8.28 -6.22
CA TYR A 280 3.59 9.45 -5.47
C TYR A 280 3.52 9.15 -3.96
N VAL A 281 2.81 8.08 -3.57
CA VAL A 281 2.67 7.68 -2.17
C VAL A 281 4.02 7.32 -1.55
N ARG A 282 4.90 6.64 -2.30
CA ARG A 282 6.26 6.33 -1.86
C ARG A 282 7.05 7.58 -1.46
N LYS A 283 6.99 8.63 -2.29
CA LYS A 283 7.63 9.92 -2.02
C LYS A 283 6.98 10.63 -0.83
N LEU A 284 5.66 10.60 -0.74
CA LEU A 284 4.90 11.21 0.36
C LEU A 284 5.36 10.67 1.72
N HIS A 285 5.56 9.35 1.84
CA HIS A 285 6.07 8.73 3.07
C HIS A 285 7.61 8.67 3.17
N ASN A 286 8.34 9.27 2.23
CA ASN A 286 9.82 9.27 2.18
C ASN A 286 10.48 7.87 2.19
N PHE A 287 9.88 6.90 1.52
CA PHE A 287 10.46 5.55 1.42
C PHE A 287 11.44 5.43 0.23
N PRO A 288 12.63 4.83 0.41
CA PRO A 288 13.53 4.54 -0.70
C PRO A 288 13.00 3.37 -1.54
N ILE A 289 13.31 3.38 -2.84
CA ILE A 289 12.91 2.34 -3.81
C ILE A 289 13.29 0.94 -3.31
N SER A 290 14.47 0.79 -2.71
CA SER A 290 14.96 -0.50 -2.19
C SER A 290 14.18 -1.04 -0.99
N SER A 291 13.30 -0.25 -0.38
CA SER A 291 12.47 -0.62 0.76
C SER A 291 10.98 -0.46 0.46
N THR A 292 10.61 -0.38 -0.82
CA THR A 292 9.23 -0.39 -1.31
C THR A 292 9.01 -1.67 -2.09
N VAL A 293 7.94 -2.41 -1.81
CA VAL A 293 7.65 -3.69 -2.46
C VAL A 293 6.27 -3.61 -3.10
N ALA A 294 6.18 -3.89 -4.40
CA ALA A 294 4.92 -3.98 -5.13
C ALA A 294 4.44 -5.43 -5.22
N CYS A 295 3.16 -5.69 -4.98
CA CYS A 295 2.56 -7.02 -5.05
C CYS A 295 1.33 -7.03 -5.96
N GLY A 296 1.17 -8.05 -6.80
CA GLY A 296 0.02 -8.18 -7.70
C GLY A 296 -0.17 -9.59 -8.28
N ASP A 297 -1.32 -9.80 -8.91
CA ASP A 297 -1.74 -11.09 -9.49
C ASP A 297 -2.24 -10.99 -10.94
N SER A 298 -2.57 -9.81 -11.46
CA SER A 298 -3.20 -9.71 -12.79
C SER A 298 -2.58 -8.67 -13.72
N GLY A 299 -3.05 -8.62 -14.97
CA GLY A 299 -2.52 -7.71 -15.99
C GLY A 299 -2.59 -6.23 -15.62
N ASN A 300 -3.55 -5.81 -14.78
CA ASN A 300 -3.65 -4.41 -14.33
C ASN A 300 -2.51 -4.00 -13.38
N ASP A 301 -1.75 -4.97 -12.85
CA ASP A 301 -0.61 -4.76 -11.97
C ASP A 301 0.71 -4.66 -12.72
N ILE A 302 0.75 -5.04 -14.00
CA ILE A 302 1.99 -5.14 -14.79
C ILE A 302 2.82 -3.86 -14.69
N LEU A 303 2.21 -2.68 -14.87
CA LEU A 303 2.94 -1.40 -14.80
C LEU A 303 3.53 -1.16 -13.41
N MET A 304 2.77 -1.44 -12.36
CA MET A 304 3.23 -1.31 -10.97
C MET A 304 4.40 -2.27 -10.70
N LEU A 305 4.28 -3.52 -11.14
CA LEU A 305 5.29 -4.57 -10.98
C LEU A 305 6.51 -4.37 -11.89
N ALA A 306 6.38 -3.64 -13.00
CA ALA A 306 7.47 -3.23 -13.89
C ALA A 306 8.28 -2.04 -13.33
N GLY A 307 7.78 -1.38 -12.29
CA GLY A 307 8.49 -0.29 -11.61
C GLY A 307 9.86 -0.69 -11.06
N LYS A 308 10.62 0.30 -10.59
CA LYS A 308 12.00 0.10 -10.10
C LYS A 308 12.08 -0.62 -8.75
N ASN A 309 10.97 -0.67 -8.02
CA ASN A 309 10.85 -1.27 -6.70
C ASN A 309 10.95 -2.81 -6.80
N PRO A 310 11.45 -3.51 -5.77
CA PRO A 310 11.17 -4.93 -5.57
C PRO A 310 9.70 -5.27 -5.86
N ALA A 311 9.46 -6.38 -6.54
CA ALA A 311 8.14 -6.80 -6.95
C ALA A 311 7.91 -8.27 -6.59
N ILE A 312 6.66 -8.58 -6.28
CA ILE A 312 6.19 -9.92 -5.94
C ILE A 312 4.96 -10.23 -6.80
N VAL A 313 5.06 -11.30 -7.59
CA VAL A 313 3.93 -11.91 -8.29
C VAL A 313 3.48 -13.09 -7.44
N VAL A 314 2.23 -13.10 -6.99
CA VAL A 314 1.70 -14.17 -6.14
C VAL A 314 1.44 -15.46 -6.95
N GLY A 315 1.45 -16.62 -6.28
CA GLY A 315 1.43 -17.93 -6.95
C GLY A 315 0.15 -18.27 -7.72
N ASN A 316 -0.94 -17.52 -7.51
CA ASN A 316 -2.20 -17.62 -8.26
C ASN A 316 -2.33 -16.56 -9.37
N ALA A 317 -1.22 -15.96 -9.80
CA ALA A 317 -1.22 -14.95 -10.84
C ALA A 317 -1.88 -15.42 -12.15
N GLN A 318 -2.63 -14.50 -12.76
CA GLN A 318 -3.39 -14.73 -13.97
C GLN A 318 -2.48 -14.94 -15.19
N PRO A 319 -2.97 -15.63 -16.25
CA PRO A 319 -2.16 -15.98 -17.40
C PRO A 319 -1.51 -14.79 -18.13
N ASP A 320 -2.17 -13.63 -18.16
CA ASP A 320 -1.69 -12.41 -18.78
C ASP A 320 -0.47 -11.83 -18.05
N LEU A 321 -0.52 -11.77 -16.71
CA LEU A 321 0.62 -11.36 -15.89
C LEU A 321 1.76 -12.37 -16.04
N MET A 322 1.46 -13.67 -16.04
CA MET A 322 2.49 -14.71 -16.19
C MET A 322 3.16 -14.68 -17.57
N GLN A 323 2.44 -14.30 -18.63
CA GLN A 323 3.04 -14.06 -19.95
C GLN A 323 4.05 -12.92 -19.88
N TRP A 324 3.67 -11.78 -19.27
CA TRP A 324 4.59 -10.66 -19.07
C TRP A 324 5.83 -11.07 -18.26
N VAL A 325 5.67 -11.84 -17.18
CA VAL A 325 6.79 -12.37 -16.38
C VAL A 325 7.78 -13.16 -17.24
N GLN A 326 7.29 -14.04 -18.10
CA GLN A 326 8.14 -14.84 -19.00
C GLN A 326 8.92 -13.97 -19.98
N GLU A 327 8.32 -12.88 -20.48
CA GLU A 327 8.97 -11.92 -21.36
C GLU A 327 10.09 -11.16 -20.63
N GLN A 328 9.85 -10.70 -19.40
CA GLN A 328 10.86 -10.04 -18.56
C GLN A 328 12.05 -10.95 -18.26
N GLN A 329 11.77 -12.22 -17.93
CA GLN A 329 12.82 -13.20 -17.63
C GLN A 329 13.72 -13.45 -18.85
N LYS A 330 13.14 -13.57 -20.06
CA LYS A 330 13.93 -13.72 -21.30
C LYS A 330 14.87 -12.54 -21.54
N GLN A 331 14.37 -11.31 -21.39
CA GLN A 331 15.17 -10.09 -21.58
C GLN A 331 16.33 -9.99 -20.58
N SER A 332 16.12 -10.38 -19.32
CA SER A 332 17.18 -10.37 -18.30
C SER A 332 18.32 -11.36 -18.59
N VAL A 333 18.01 -12.52 -19.19
CA VAL A 333 19.00 -13.55 -19.54
C VAL A 333 19.88 -13.11 -20.71
N GLU A 334 19.34 -12.27 -21.61
CA GLU A 334 20.06 -11.70 -22.76
C GLU A 334 20.96 -10.51 -22.35
N SER A 335 20.63 -9.83 -21.25
CA SER A 335 21.26 -8.58 -20.80
C SER A 335 22.41 -8.76 -19.79
N ARG A 336 23.22 -9.82 -19.89
CA ARG A 336 24.27 -10.28 -18.91
C ARG A 336 25.42 -9.28 -18.59
N GLY A 337 25.13 -8.04 -18.23
CA GLY A 337 26.11 -7.00 -17.87
C GLY A 337 25.84 -6.27 -16.55
N ASN A 338 24.64 -6.35 -15.96
CA ASN A 338 24.34 -5.69 -14.69
C ASN A 338 23.73 -6.66 -13.66
N SER A 339 24.54 -7.07 -12.70
CA SER A 339 24.20 -8.01 -11.63
C SER A 339 23.10 -7.53 -10.66
N ASN A 340 22.68 -6.27 -10.75
CA ASN A 340 21.70 -5.67 -9.82
C ASN A 340 20.23 -5.86 -10.24
N ASP A 341 19.92 -6.15 -11.51
CA ASP A 341 18.53 -6.38 -11.96
C ASP A 341 17.99 -7.79 -11.62
N VAL A 342 18.89 -8.73 -11.31
CA VAL A 342 18.60 -10.18 -11.31
C VAL A 342 17.74 -10.65 -10.13
N ARG A 343 17.34 -9.79 -9.19
CA ARG A 343 16.49 -10.18 -8.04
C ARG A 343 15.33 -9.25 -7.72
N ARG A 344 15.01 -8.27 -8.56
CA ARG A 344 13.91 -7.33 -8.27
C ARG A 344 12.53 -8.01 -8.31
N LEU A 345 12.26 -8.79 -9.36
CA LEU A 345 10.99 -9.48 -9.55
C LEU A 345 11.07 -10.88 -8.95
N PHE A 346 10.23 -11.17 -7.95
CA PHE A 346 10.07 -12.48 -7.34
C PHE A 346 8.72 -13.07 -7.73
N VAL A 347 8.71 -14.33 -8.15
CA VAL A 347 7.49 -15.09 -8.46
C VAL A 347 7.30 -16.11 -7.35
N ALA A 348 6.25 -15.92 -6.55
CA ALA A 348 5.96 -16.77 -5.40
C ALA A 348 5.39 -18.12 -5.83
N SER A 349 5.66 -19.14 -5.04
CA SER A 349 5.00 -20.45 -5.17
C SER A 349 3.66 -20.47 -4.44
N LYS A 350 3.51 -19.65 -3.39
CA LYS A 350 2.29 -19.55 -2.60
C LYS A 350 1.32 -18.53 -3.18
N PRO A 351 0.01 -18.80 -3.11
CA PRO A 351 -1.00 -17.85 -3.57
C PRO A 351 -1.16 -16.68 -2.59
N GLU A 352 -1.69 -15.58 -3.11
CA GLU A 352 -2.23 -14.45 -2.38
C GLU A 352 -1.28 -13.92 -1.28
N ALA A 353 -1.81 -13.59 -0.10
CA ALA A 353 -1.05 -12.97 0.98
C ALA A 353 0.09 -13.86 1.52
N LEU A 354 0.02 -15.19 1.36
CA LEU A 354 1.14 -16.09 1.66
C LEU A 354 2.27 -15.94 0.63
N GLY A 355 1.94 -15.66 -0.63
CA GLY A 355 2.91 -15.32 -1.68
C GLY A 355 3.62 -14.00 -1.40
N ILE A 356 2.91 -13.01 -0.84
CA ILE A 356 3.52 -11.76 -0.35
C ILE A 356 4.56 -12.06 0.72
N LEU A 357 4.22 -12.87 1.74
CA LEU A 357 5.16 -13.23 2.81
C LEU A 357 6.39 -13.99 2.28
N GLU A 358 6.18 -14.91 1.33
CA GLU A 358 7.25 -15.64 0.66
C GLU A 358 8.20 -14.68 -0.07
N GLY A 359 7.66 -13.73 -0.84
CA GLY A 359 8.46 -12.75 -1.57
C GLY A 359 9.16 -11.75 -0.65
N LEU A 360 8.52 -11.29 0.42
CA LEU A 360 9.17 -10.42 1.40
C LEU A 360 10.37 -11.11 2.06
N LYS A 361 10.25 -12.42 2.36
CA LYS A 361 11.37 -13.22 2.84
C LYS A 361 12.48 -13.35 1.80
N ALA A 362 12.14 -13.59 0.53
CA ALA A 362 13.11 -13.69 -0.55
C ALA A 362 13.89 -12.38 -0.79
N HIS A 363 13.23 -11.24 -0.60
CA HIS A 363 13.85 -9.90 -0.66
C HIS A 363 14.60 -9.50 0.62
N GLY A 364 14.58 -10.33 1.67
CA GLY A 364 15.34 -10.11 2.92
C GLY A 364 14.66 -9.18 3.93
N PHE A 365 13.33 -9.03 3.85
CA PHE A 365 12.55 -8.21 4.78
C PHE A 365 11.96 -8.97 5.96
N VAL A 366 11.83 -10.29 5.86
CA VAL A 366 11.28 -11.18 6.91
C VAL A 366 12.38 -11.98 7.56
#